data_AF-A0A950UN82-F1
#
_entry.id   AF-A0A950UN82-F1
#
_cell.length_a   1.000
_cell.length_b   1.000
_cell.length_c   1.000
_cell.angle_alpha   90.00
_cell.angle_beta   90.00
_cell.angle_gamma   90.00
#
_symmetry.space_group_name_H-M   'P 1'
#
loop_
_entity.id
_entity.type
_entity.pdbx_description
1 polymer ?
#
loop_
_entity_poly.entity_id
_entity_poly.type
_entity_poly.pdbx_seq_one_letter_code
_entity_poly.pdbx_strand_id
1 'polypeptide(L)'
;MMRLCLGALVMLVTLIACSGGNQSKEGSPSPKATNAIAFPLFEGAAVLSARTWHATVGAHPGLADRSVFRQGAGTYVGHDVVAGTQAMMPALETWLGDLSAHPPSGYSVAVTGNGIEAVRAHTRDLGIDFVPFESLQDAKRHGVVVMAVDPTTLSEKAGPLLGLVGKFRLMPATLRDPLDAQAKRQLGFSLSEAANPDTPIGAAVAALDQLRDFGGRGIVLIDAVKQ
;
A
#
# COMPACT_ATOMS: atom_id res chain seq x y z
N MET A 1 -46.29 66.27 8.58
CA MET A 1 -47.60 65.99 7.96
C MET A 1 -47.56 64.55 7.48
N MET A 2 -47.96 63.55 8.27
CA MET A 2 -49.31 63.12 8.66
C MET A 2 -50.09 62.42 7.51
N ARG A 3 -50.49 61.17 7.81
CA ARG A 3 -51.53 60.26 7.22
C ARG A 3 -51.01 59.10 6.37
N LEU A 4 -51.01 57.85 6.85
CA LEU A 4 -52.11 56.89 7.13
C LEU A 4 -52.91 56.45 5.89
N CYS A 5 -52.81 55.14 5.58
CA CYS A 5 -53.86 54.18 5.18
C CYS A 5 -53.14 52.85 4.90
N LEU A 6 -53.02 51.92 5.85
CA LEU A 6 -54.02 50.94 6.30
C LEU A 6 -54.66 50.17 5.13
N GLY A 7 -54.19 48.94 4.92
CA GLY A 7 -54.73 47.97 3.97
C GLY A 7 -54.24 46.57 4.33
N ALA A 8 -54.90 45.96 5.30
CA ALA A 8 -54.67 44.58 5.72
C ALA A 8 -55.10 43.61 4.61
N LEU A 9 -54.25 42.62 4.30
CA LEU A 9 -54.75 41.29 3.96
C LEU A 9 -53.74 40.23 4.38
N VAL A 10 -54.22 39.41 5.31
CA VAL A 10 -53.64 38.19 5.86
C VAL A 10 -53.57 37.14 4.75
N MET A 11 -52.38 36.60 4.46
CA MET A 11 -52.27 35.24 3.97
C MET A 11 -51.13 34.53 4.69
N LEU A 12 -51.55 33.83 5.74
CA LEU A 12 -50.83 32.89 6.55
C LEU A 12 -50.46 31.68 5.68
N VAL A 13 -49.29 31.69 5.04
CA VAL A 13 -48.67 30.46 4.52
C VAL A 13 -47.72 29.95 5.60
N THR A 14 -48.24 29.05 6.42
CA THR A 14 -47.45 28.19 7.30
C THR A 14 -46.57 27.28 6.45
N LEU A 15 -45.39 27.75 6.07
CA LEU A 15 -44.28 26.87 5.74
C LEU A 15 -43.81 26.25 7.06
N ILE A 16 -44.48 25.17 7.45
CA ILE A 16 -43.86 24.11 8.25
C ILE A 16 -42.74 23.58 7.37
N ALA A 17 -41.58 24.23 7.44
CA ALA A 17 -40.35 23.63 6.98
C ALA A 17 -40.17 22.41 7.88
N CYS A 18 -40.40 21.24 7.29
CA CYS A 18 -39.95 19.97 7.84
C CYS A 18 -38.46 20.12 8.13
N SER A 19 -38.15 20.47 9.37
CA SER A 19 -36.92 20.12 10.05
C SER A 19 -36.87 18.59 10.10
N GLY A 20 -36.61 18.00 8.93
CA GLY A 20 -36.12 16.65 8.81
C GLY A 20 -34.73 16.69 9.41
N GLY A 21 -34.67 16.59 10.74
CA GLY A 21 -33.45 16.30 11.44
C GLY A 21 -32.88 15.04 10.81
N ASN A 22 -31.85 15.23 9.98
CA ASN A 22 -30.84 14.21 9.76
C ASN A 22 -30.24 13.98 11.15
N GLN A 23 -30.92 13.16 11.96
CA GLN A 23 -30.25 12.30 12.89
C GLN A 23 -29.26 11.55 12.02
N SER A 24 -28.02 12.02 12.04
CA SER A 24 -26.85 11.20 11.78
C SER A 24 -27.07 9.95 12.60
N LYS A 25 -27.67 8.91 11.99
CA LYS A 25 -27.61 7.57 12.52
C LYS A 25 -26.13 7.35 12.71
N GLU A 26 -25.70 7.32 13.98
CA GLU A 26 -24.37 6.87 14.36
C GLU A 26 -24.15 5.58 13.58
N GLY A 27 -23.37 5.68 12.51
CA GLY A 27 -23.08 4.55 11.66
C GLY A 27 -22.46 3.52 12.57
N SER A 28 -23.09 2.34 12.65
CA SER A 28 -22.51 1.22 13.38
C SER A 28 -21.03 1.14 12.98
N PRO A 29 -20.11 1.05 13.95
CA PRO A 29 -18.69 1.12 13.66
C PRO A 29 -18.40 0.12 12.54
N SER A 30 -17.78 0.60 11.47
CA SER A 30 -17.40 -0.26 10.35
C SER A 30 -16.60 -1.44 10.92
N PRO A 31 -16.87 -2.68 10.47
CA PRO A 31 -16.18 -3.84 11.00
C PRO A 31 -14.67 -3.62 10.91
N LYS A 32 -13.94 -3.95 11.99
CA LYS A 32 -12.48 -3.83 12.02
C LYS A 32 -11.90 -4.64 10.87
N ALA A 33 -10.96 -4.04 10.14
CA ALA A 33 -10.23 -4.75 9.10
C ALA A 33 -9.56 -6.00 9.70
N THR A 34 -9.70 -7.13 9.02
CA THR A 34 -9.08 -8.41 9.41
C THR A 34 -8.00 -8.78 8.40
N ASN A 35 -7.02 -9.56 8.83
CA ASN A 35 -6.00 -10.06 7.91
C ASN A 35 -6.63 -11.05 6.91
N ALA A 36 -6.78 -10.61 5.66
CA ALA A 36 -7.34 -11.43 4.58
C ALA A 36 -6.32 -12.44 4.01
N ILE A 37 -5.05 -12.29 4.35
CA ILE A 37 -3.96 -13.14 3.87
C ILE A 37 -3.63 -14.12 5.00
N ALA A 38 -3.60 -15.42 4.69
CA ALA A 38 -3.23 -16.48 5.63
C ALA A 38 -1.71 -16.50 5.92
N PHE A 39 -1.11 -15.34 6.18
CA PHE A 39 0.30 -15.14 6.50
C PHE A 39 0.40 -14.43 7.87
N PRO A 40 1.27 -14.87 8.79
CA PRO A 40 1.37 -14.30 10.13
C PRO A 40 1.85 -12.85 10.10
N LEU A 41 1.27 -12.02 10.97
CA LEU A 41 1.75 -10.67 11.25
C LEU A 41 2.71 -10.69 12.45
N PHE A 42 3.52 -9.64 12.58
CA PHE A 42 4.33 -9.43 13.78
C PHE A 42 3.45 -9.34 15.03
N GLU A 43 3.93 -9.86 16.15
CA GLU A 43 3.19 -9.86 17.41
C GLU A 43 2.82 -8.44 17.86
N GLY A 44 1.54 -8.22 18.17
CA GLY A 44 1.04 -6.90 18.56
C GLY A 44 0.77 -5.94 17.41
N ALA A 45 0.97 -6.35 16.15
CA ALA A 45 0.55 -5.56 14.99
C ALA A 45 -0.99 -5.51 14.87
N ALA A 46 -1.53 -4.35 14.51
CA ALA A 46 -2.96 -4.14 14.29
C ALA A 46 -3.24 -3.90 12.81
N VAL A 47 -4.17 -4.64 12.22
CA VAL A 47 -4.59 -4.42 10.82
C VAL A 47 -5.28 -3.07 10.70
N LEU A 48 -4.72 -2.19 9.87
CA LEU A 48 -5.24 -0.86 9.57
C LEU A 48 -6.14 -0.89 8.34
N SER A 49 -5.71 -1.61 7.31
CA SER A 49 -6.49 -1.83 6.10
C SER A 49 -6.25 -3.21 5.52
N ALA A 50 -7.28 -3.73 4.87
CA ALA A 50 -7.22 -4.92 4.04
C ALA A 50 -8.13 -4.65 2.83
N ARG A 51 -7.59 -4.72 1.61
CA ARG A 51 -8.38 -4.51 0.39
C ARG A 51 -8.03 -5.57 -0.65
N THR A 52 -8.89 -5.68 -1.66
CA THR A 52 -8.59 -6.51 -2.82
C THR A 52 -7.56 -5.80 -3.67
N TRP A 53 -6.59 -6.57 -4.14
CA TRP A 53 -5.50 -6.08 -4.96
C TRP A 53 -5.60 -6.71 -6.36
N HIS A 54 -5.38 -5.91 -7.39
CA HIS A 54 -5.44 -6.34 -8.79
C HIS A 54 -4.39 -5.57 -9.59
N ALA A 55 -3.49 -6.28 -10.28
CA ALA A 55 -2.45 -5.67 -11.10
C ALA A 55 -2.32 -6.38 -12.43
N THR A 56 -2.11 -5.62 -13.51
CA THR A 56 -1.62 -6.19 -14.77
C THR A 56 -0.14 -5.89 -14.92
N VAL A 57 0.68 -6.94 -14.86
CA VAL A 57 2.13 -6.86 -15.00
C VAL A 57 2.47 -7.13 -16.46
N GLY A 58 3.03 -6.13 -17.16
CA GLY A 58 3.58 -6.32 -18.51
C GLY A 58 4.89 -7.11 -18.47
N ALA A 59 5.33 -7.63 -19.62
CA ALA A 59 6.64 -8.27 -19.73
C ALA A 59 7.74 -7.20 -19.60
N HIS A 60 8.42 -7.16 -18.46
CA HIS A 60 9.47 -6.16 -18.22
C HIS A 60 10.74 -6.83 -17.69
N PRO A 61 11.83 -6.88 -18.46
CA PRO A 61 13.09 -7.41 -17.95
C PRO A 61 13.52 -6.62 -16.69
N GLY A 62 13.48 -7.27 -15.51
CA GLY A 62 13.76 -6.62 -14.24
C GLY A 62 13.56 -7.50 -13.00
N LEU A 63 13.86 -6.95 -11.82
CA LEU A 63 13.75 -7.65 -10.54
C LEU A 63 12.30 -8.01 -10.16
N ALA A 64 11.31 -7.25 -10.63
CA ALA A 64 9.89 -7.55 -10.46
C ALA A 64 9.45 -8.87 -11.15
N ASP A 65 10.08 -9.25 -12.27
CA ASP A 65 9.88 -10.57 -12.90
C ASP A 65 10.33 -11.73 -12.00
N ARG A 66 11.16 -11.45 -10.98
CA ARG A 66 11.72 -12.47 -10.10
C ARG A 66 10.99 -12.58 -8.77
N SER A 67 10.23 -11.60 -8.30
CA SER A 67 9.56 -11.63 -6.99
C SER A 67 8.15 -12.27 -7.06
N VAL A 68 7.12 -11.69 -6.43
CA VAL A 68 5.72 -12.17 -6.42
C VAL A 68 5.20 -12.57 -7.81
N PHE A 69 5.74 -11.97 -8.87
CA PHE A 69 5.35 -12.16 -10.25
C PHE A 69 6.23 -13.16 -11.02
N ARG A 70 6.79 -14.19 -10.37
CA ARG A 70 7.62 -15.23 -11.04
C ARG A 70 6.96 -15.88 -12.24
N GLN A 71 5.63 -15.88 -12.29
CA GLN A 71 4.85 -16.41 -13.41
C GLN A 71 4.86 -15.50 -14.66
N GLY A 72 5.61 -14.39 -14.62
CA GLY A 72 5.81 -13.46 -15.74
C GLY A 72 4.59 -12.61 -16.04
N ALA A 73 4.61 -11.93 -17.19
CA ALA A 73 3.55 -11.01 -17.60
C ALA A 73 2.13 -11.63 -17.50
N GLY A 74 1.18 -10.86 -16.99
CA GLY A 74 -0.22 -11.22 -16.90
C GLY A 74 -0.98 -10.44 -15.84
N THR A 75 -2.23 -10.83 -15.63
CA THR A 75 -3.09 -10.23 -14.61
C THR A 75 -3.01 -11.03 -13.33
N TYR A 76 -2.78 -10.34 -12.23
CA TYR A 76 -2.69 -10.88 -10.89
C TYR A 76 -3.81 -10.30 -10.04
N VAL A 77 -4.37 -11.14 -9.18
CA VAL A 77 -5.43 -10.77 -8.23
C VAL A 77 -5.05 -11.31 -6.86
N GLY A 78 -5.44 -10.62 -5.80
CA GLY A 78 -5.29 -11.10 -4.45
C GLY A 78 -5.68 -10.05 -3.44
N HIS A 79 -4.87 -9.89 -2.40
CA HIS A 79 -5.15 -9.00 -1.28
C HIS A 79 -3.91 -8.23 -0.90
N ASP A 80 -4.09 -7.00 -0.45
CA ASP A 80 -3.07 -6.27 0.29
C ASP A 80 -3.59 -5.92 1.69
N VAL A 81 -2.70 -6.08 2.66
CA VAL A 81 -2.98 -5.84 4.07
C VAL A 81 -1.91 -4.91 4.61
N VAL A 82 -2.34 -3.80 5.22
CA VAL A 82 -1.46 -2.88 5.94
C VAL A 82 -1.76 -3.04 7.42
N ALA A 83 -0.73 -3.35 8.21
CA ALA A 83 -0.80 -3.43 9.66
C ALA A 83 0.19 -2.46 10.30
N GLY A 84 -0.21 -1.82 11.39
CA GLY A 84 0.62 -0.91 12.18
C GLY A 84 1.19 -1.60 13.41
N THR A 85 2.43 -1.27 13.78
CA THR A 85 3.10 -1.77 14.98
C THR A 85 3.99 -0.69 15.63
N GLN A 86 4.18 -0.82 16.94
CA GLN A 86 5.09 0.02 17.72
C GLN A 86 6.51 -0.56 17.83
N ALA A 87 6.74 -1.75 17.25
CA ALA A 87 8.06 -2.37 17.19
C ALA A 87 9.08 -1.47 16.46
N MET A 88 10.36 -1.60 16.80
CA MET A 88 11.45 -0.89 16.11
C MET A 88 11.90 -1.68 14.87
N MET A 89 12.49 -1.01 13.87
CA MET A 89 12.96 -1.67 12.65
C MET A 89 13.91 -2.85 12.90
N PRO A 90 14.89 -2.81 13.83
CA PRO A 90 15.74 -3.97 14.09
C PRO A 90 14.96 -5.22 14.54
N ALA A 91 13.86 -5.04 15.28
CA ALA A 91 12.99 -6.15 15.67
C ALA A 91 12.20 -6.71 14.47
N LEU A 92 11.73 -5.83 13.58
CA LEU A 92 11.04 -6.23 12.35
C LEU A 92 11.97 -6.93 11.36
N GLU A 93 13.21 -6.46 11.22
CA GLU A 93 14.24 -7.10 10.41
C GLU A 93 14.61 -8.49 10.94
N THR A 94 14.73 -8.63 12.27
CA THR A 94 14.96 -9.92 12.93
C THR A 94 13.80 -10.87 12.65
N TRP A 95 12.56 -10.40 12.82
CA TRP A 95 11.36 -11.17 12.51
C TRP A 95 11.29 -11.60 11.04
N LEU A 96 11.60 -10.71 10.10
CA LEU A 96 11.68 -11.06 8.67
C LEU A 96 12.81 -12.07 8.40
N GLY A 97 13.94 -11.95 9.10
CA GLY A 97 15.02 -12.93 9.08
C GLY A 97 14.56 -14.31 9.53
N ASP A 98 13.83 -14.37 10.66
CA ASP A 98 13.27 -15.60 11.20
C ASP A 98 12.23 -16.22 10.28
N LEU A 99 11.33 -15.42 9.68
CA LEU A 99 10.39 -15.90 8.67
C LEU A 99 11.09 -16.46 7.43
N SER A 100 12.22 -15.85 7.02
CA SER A 100 13.00 -16.34 5.88
C SER A 100 13.71 -17.66 6.20
N ALA A 101 14.18 -17.84 7.44
CA ALA A 101 14.84 -19.06 7.89
C ALA A 101 13.84 -20.19 8.20
N HIS A 102 12.66 -19.83 8.70
CA HIS A 102 11.58 -20.72 9.11
C HIS A 102 10.24 -20.24 8.51
N PRO A 103 10.01 -20.47 7.21
CA PRO A 103 8.78 -20.04 6.56
C PRO A 103 7.52 -20.59 7.25
N PRO A 104 6.43 -19.81 7.33
CA PRO A 104 5.15 -20.30 7.83
C PRO A 104 4.66 -21.52 7.05
N SER A 105 3.88 -22.39 7.70
CA SER A 105 3.35 -23.61 7.07
C SER A 105 2.63 -23.31 5.75
N GLY A 106 2.96 -24.04 4.70
CA GLY A 106 2.42 -23.86 3.35
C GLY A 106 3.16 -22.83 2.50
N TYR A 107 4.12 -22.08 3.06
CA TYR A 107 4.93 -21.12 2.33
C TYR A 107 6.39 -21.58 2.21
N SER A 108 7.04 -21.13 1.14
CA SER A 108 8.50 -21.19 0.97
C SER A 108 9.02 -19.84 0.48
N VAL A 109 10.29 -19.52 0.73
CA VAL A 109 10.90 -18.30 0.19
C VAL A 109 10.91 -18.37 -1.34
N ALA A 110 10.31 -17.39 -2.02
CA ALA A 110 10.11 -17.44 -3.47
C ALA A 110 11.41 -17.22 -4.27
N VAL A 111 12.38 -16.53 -3.67
CA VAL A 111 13.60 -16.13 -4.36
C VAL A 111 14.74 -16.03 -3.38
N THR A 112 15.85 -16.66 -3.72
CA THR A 112 17.11 -16.60 -2.99
C THR A 112 18.23 -16.26 -3.97
N GLY A 113 19.24 -15.51 -3.50
CA GLY A 113 20.47 -15.27 -4.24
C GLY A 113 20.77 -13.79 -4.50
N ASN A 114 22.08 -13.50 -4.62
CA ASN A 114 22.76 -12.21 -4.43
C ASN A 114 22.07 -10.93 -4.93
N GLY A 115 21.24 -11.03 -5.97
CA GLY A 115 20.48 -9.88 -6.49
C GLY A 115 19.40 -9.40 -5.53
N ILE A 116 18.74 -10.29 -4.79
CA ILE A 116 17.72 -9.89 -3.82
C ILE A 116 18.35 -9.28 -2.58
N GLU A 117 19.42 -9.86 -2.05
CA GLU A 117 20.07 -9.31 -0.86
C GLU A 117 20.63 -7.90 -1.15
N ALA A 118 21.11 -7.65 -2.36
CA ALA A 118 21.53 -6.31 -2.79
C ALA A 118 20.35 -5.32 -2.83
N VAL A 119 19.20 -5.72 -3.39
CA VAL A 119 17.99 -4.88 -3.38
C VAL A 119 17.49 -4.64 -1.97
N ARG A 120 17.45 -5.70 -1.15
CA ARG A 120 17.01 -5.66 0.24
C ARG A 120 17.92 -4.76 1.09
N ALA A 121 19.23 -4.83 0.89
CA ALA A 121 20.18 -3.91 1.52
C ALA A 121 19.89 -2.45 1.14
N HIS A 122 19.66 -2.19 -0.15
CA HIS A 122 19.34 -0.85 -0.63
C HIS A 122 17.99 -0.34 -0.10
N THR A 123 16.96 -1.18 -0.07
CA THR A 123 15.64 -0.77 0.45
C THR A 123 15.68 -0.57 1.96
N ARG A 124 16.49 -1.34 2.71
CA ARG A 124 16.67 -1.15 4.16
C ARG A 124 17.25 0.21 4.47
N ASP A 125 18.19 0.67 3.65
CA ASP A 125 18.69 2.03 3.76
C ASP A 125 17.57 3.06 3.60
N LEU A 126 16.52 2.77 2.82
CA LEU A 126 15.32 3.60 2.67
C LEU A 126 14.25 3.35 3.74
N GLY A 127 14.51 2.51 4.74
CA GLY A 127 13.52 2.16 5.78
C GLY A 127 12.51 1.10 5.34
N ILE A 128 12.79 0.33 4.29
CA ILE A 128 11.96 -0.78 3.82
C ILE A 128 12.76 -2.08 3.87
N ASP A 129 12.34 -3.05 4.66
CA ASP A 129 12.84 -4.42 4.55
C ASP A 129 11.76 -5.34 3.99
N PHE A 130 12.12 -6.34 3.18
CA PHE A 130 11.13 -7.25 2.63
C PHE A 130 11.65 -8.67 2.40
N VAL A 131 10.72 -9.62 2.40
CA VAL A 131 10.98 -11.03 2.04
C VAL A 131 9.83 -11.53 1.15
N PRO A 132 10.15 -12.05 -0.06
CA PRO A 132 9.16 -12.69 -0.92
C PRO A 132 9.01 -14.18 -0.56
N PHE A 133 7.77 -14.62 -0.46
CA PHE A 133 7.32 -15.99 -0.26
C PHE A 133 6.45 -16.44 -1.43
N GLU A 134 6.30 -17.75 -1.55
CA GLU A 134 5.36 -18.39 -2.44
C GLU A 134 4.64 -19.52 -1.71
N SER A 135 3.40 -19.79 -2.09
CA SER A 135 2.65 -20.97 -1.66
C SER A 135 1.94 -21.60 -2.85
N LEU A 136 1.62 -22.88 -2.73
CA LEU A 136 0.74 -23.60 -3.65
C LEU A 136 -0.59 -23.84 -2.97
N GLN A 137 -1.64 -23.18 -3.47
CA GLN A 137 -3.02 -23.32 -2.99
C GLN A 137 -3.90 -23.65 -4.19
N ASP A 138 -4.71 -24.71 -4.10
CA ASP A 138 -5.60 -25.15 -5.19
C ASP A 138 -4.91 -25.29 -6.57
N ALA A 139 -3.68 -25.82 -6.57
CA ALA A 139 -2.80 -25.93 -7.74
C ALA A 139 -2.40 -24.60 -8.41
N LYS A 140 -2.76 -23.46 -7.81
CA LYS A 140 -2.29 -22.13 -8.21
C LYS A 140 -1.12 -21.70 -7.32
N ARG A 141 -0.17 -21.01 -7.92
CA ARG A 141 0.95 -20.41 -7.20
C ARG A 141 0.56 -19.02 -6.75
N HIS A 142 0.61 -18.81 -5.44
CA HIS A 142 0.43 -17.51 -4.81
C HIS A 142 1.80 -16.95 -4.46
N GLY A 143 2.10 -15.76 -4.93
CA GLY A 143 3.23 -15.00 -4.42
C GLY A 143 2.77 -14.14 -3.25
N VAL A 144 3.54 -14.13 -2.16
CA VAL A 144 3.32 -13.22 -1.04
C VAL A 144 4.57 -12.40 -0.80
N VAL A 145 4.47 -11.08 -0.76
CA VAL A 145 5.58 -10.23 -0.28
C VAL A 145 5.21 -9.62 1.06
N VAL A 146 6.11 -9.83 2.03
CA VAL A 146 6.02 -9.26 3.37
C VAL A 146 7.05 -8.15 3.48
N MET A 147 6.59 -6.95 3.79
CA MET A 147 7.44 -5.76 3.90
C MET A 147 7.28 -5.13 5.28
N ALA A 148 8.40 -4.81 5.93
CA ALA A 148 8.46 -3.92 7.08
C ALA A 148 8.82 -2.51 6.60
N VAL A 149 8.09 -1.50 7.06
CA VAL A 149 8.23 -0.11 6.59
C VAL A 149 8.36 0.84 7.78
N ASP A 150 9.43 1.63 7.80
CA ASP A 150 9.58 2.80 8.68
C ASP A 150 9.17 4.04 7.89
N PRO A 151 7.96 4.58 8.10
CA PRO A 151 7.46 5.71 7.32
C PRO A 151 8.27 6.98 7.53
N THR A 152 8.90 7.16 8.70
CA THR A 152 9.77 8.30 8.99
C THR A 152 11.03 8.23 8.15
N THR A 153 11.74 7.10 8.22
CA THR A 153 12.98 6.88 7.45
C THR A 153 12.70 6.95 5.95
N LEU A 154 11.61 6.33 5.50
CA LEU A 154 11.20 6.35 4.10
C LEU A 154 10.86 7.77 3.64
N SER A 155 10.11 8.55 4.43
CA SER A 155 9.81 9.94 4.11
C SER A 155 11.06 10.82 4.10
N GLU A 156 12.00 10.62 5.01
CA GLU A 156 13.24 11.42 5.08
C GLU A 156 14.17 11.13 3.91
N LYS A 157 14.37 9.84 3.60
CA LYS A 157 15.37 9.42 2.61
C LYS A 157 14.80 9.33 1.20
N ALA A 158 13.57 8.84 1.06
CA ALA A 158 12.90 8.79 -0.24
C ALA A 158 12.06 10.05 -0.50
N GLY A 159 11.84 10.96 0.45
CA GLY A 159 11.07 12.19 0.25
C GLY A 159 11.44 12.98 -1.02
N PRO A 160 12.73 13.26 -1.28
CA PRO A 160 13.15 13.88 -2.54
C PRO A 160 12.76 13.06 -3.78
N LEU A 161 12.90 11.72 -3.72
CA LEU A 161 12.51 10.80 -4.80
C LEU A 161 10.99 10.74 -4.98
N LEU A 162 10.20 10.69 -3.91
CA LEU A 162 8.75 10.72 -3.92
C LEU A 162 8.21 12.06 -4.48
N GLY A 163 8.91 13.16 -4.18
CA GLY A 163 8.65 14.46 -4.81
C GLY A 163 8.90 14.43 -6.32
N LEU A 164 9.94 13.71 -6.77
CA LEU A 164 10.17 13.46 -8.19
C LEU A 164 9.11 12.55 -8.80
N VAL A 165 8.60 11.53 -8.09
CA VAL A 165 7.51 10.66 -8.56
C VAL A 165 6.25 11.47 -8.88
N GLY A 166 5.91 12.45 -8.05
CA GLY A 166 4.78 13.36 -8.32
C GLY A 166 4.95 14.15 -9.62
N LYS A 167 6.14 14.72 -9.84
CA LYS A 167 6.47 15.43 -11.09
C LYS A 167 6.56 14.49 -12.29
N PHE A 168 7.05 13.27 -12.06
CA PHE A 168 7.23 12.23 -13.05
C PHE A 168 5.92 11.79 -13.68
N ARG A 169 4.85 11.65 -12.88
CA ARG A 169 3.50 11.37 -13.38
C ARG A 169 2.98 12.41 -14.38
N LEU A 170 3.44 13.66 -14.28
CA LEU A 170 3.01 14.77 -15.14
C LEU A 170 3.84 14.89 -16.43
N MET A 171 4.95 14.16 -16.56
CA MET A 171 5.83 14.25 -17.72
C MET A 171 5.29 13.46 -18.92
N PRO A 172 5.56 13.89 -20.17
CA PRO A 172 5.36 13.06 -21.36
C PRO A 172 6.20 11.78 -21.29
N ALA A 173 5.71 10.69 -21.90
CA ALA A 173 6.40 9.39 -21.88
C ALA A 173 7.85 9.46 -22.37
N THR A 174 8.11 10.26 -23.42
CA THR A 174 9.45 10.45 -23.99
C THR A 174 10.50 11.00 -23.02
N LEU A 175 10.08 11.73 -21.99
CA LEU A 175 10.96 12.25 -20.93
C LEU A 175 11.02 11.32 -19.72
N ARG A 176 10.02 10.44 -19.56
CA ARG A 176 9.94 9.49 -18.45
C ARG A 176 10.92 8.34 -18.62
N ASP A 177 11.00 7.74 -19.80
CA ASP A 177 11.81 6.55 -20.07
C ASP A 177 13.29 6.67 -19.64
N PRO A 178 14.03 7.74 -19.98
CA PRO A 178 15.43 7.86 -19.55
C PRO A 178 15.57 8.02 -18.03
N LEU A 179 14.62 8.69 -17.38
CA LEU A 179 14.61 8.88 -15.93
C LEU A 179 14.28 7.57 -15.22
N ASP A 180 13.33 6.79 -15.73
CA ASP A 180 13.03 5.46 -15.22
C ASP A 180 14.23 4.52 -15.36
N ALA A 181 14.90 4.53 -16.51
CA ALA A 181 16.10 3.73 -16.74
C ALA A 181 17.27 4.16 -15.82
N GLN A 182 17.36 5.44 -15.49
CA GLN A 182 18.34 5.95 -14.53
C GLN A 182 17.99 5.55 -13.10
N ALA A 183 16.75 5.76 -12.67
CA ALA A 183 16.26 5.36 -11.36
C ALA A 183 16.44 3.85 -11.14
N LYS A 184 16.07 3.03 -12.12
CA LYS A 184 16.24 1.57 -12.05
C LYS A 184 17.71 1.14 -11.89
N ARG A 185 18.65 1.85 -12.52
CA ARG A 185 20.09 1.59 -12.36
C ARG A 185 20.62 2.00 -10.99
N GLN A 186 20.08 3.06 -10.39
CA GLN A 186 20.55 3.61 -9.12
C GLN A 186 19.89 2.98 -7.91
N LEU A 187 18.58 2.68 -8.01
CA LEU A 187 17.72 2.28 -6.91
C LEU A 187 17.29 0.81 -6.99
N GLY A 188 17.50 0.15 -8.14
CA GLY A 188 17.01 -1.20 -8.41
C GLY A 188 15.53 -1.26 -8.85
N PHE A 189 14.80 -0.14 -8.79
CA PHE A 189 13.42 0.00 -9.23
C PHE A 189 13.19 1.33 -9.98
N SER A 190 12.16 1.39 -10.83
CA SER A 190 11.81 2.57 -11.61
C SER A 190 10.87 3.53 -10.87
N LEU A 191 10.80 4.79 -11.31
CA LEU A 191 9.84 5.75 -10.75
C LEU A 191 8.41 5.37 -11.14
N SER A 192 8.20 4.80 -12.34
CA SER A 192 6.91 4.22 -12.72
C SER A 192 6.46 3.10 -11.78
N GLU A 193 7.38 2.23 -11.33
CA GLU A 193 7.07 1.18 -10.35
C GLU A 193 6.65 1.82 -9.03
N ALA A 194 7.46 2.73 -8.47
CA ALA A 194 7.11 3.43 -7.23
C ALA A 194 5.83 4.27 -7.32
N ALA A 195 5.50 4.79 -8.51
CA ALA A 195 4.28 5.53 -8.77
C ALA A 195 3.05 4.63 -8.92
N ASN A 196 3.20 3.33 -9.14
CA ASN A 196 2.09 2.44 -9.40
C ASN A 196 1.75 1.64 -8.13
N PRO A 197 0.59 1.89 -7.47
CA PRO A 197 0.20 1.15 -6.27
C PRO A 197 0.03 -0.35 -6.49
N ASP A 198 -0.05 -0.78 -7.75
CA ASP A 198 -0.15 -2.17 -8.15
C ASP A 198 1.23 -2.87 -8.21
N THR A 199 2.32 -2.18 -7.83
CA THR A 199 3.63 -2.81 -7.64
C THR A 199 3.96 -2.90 -6.15
N PRO A 200 4.85 -3.80 -5.72
CA PRO A 200 5.25 -3.90 -4.32
C PRO A 200 5.77 -2.59 -3.72
N ILE A 201 6.63 -1.86 -4.46
CA ILE A 201 7.15 -0.57 -3.99
C ILE A 201 6.05 0.47 -3.95
N GLY A 202 5.21 0.57 -4.99
CA GLY A 202 4.12 1.55 -4.98
C GLY A 202 3.04 1.24 -3.94
N ALA A 203 2.81 -0.02 -3.60
CA ALA A 203 1.94 -0.40 -2.49
C ALA A 203 2.54 0.02 -1.13
N ALA A 204 3.85 -0.16 -0.93
CA ALA A 204 4.53 0.35 0.26
C ALA A 204 4.45 1.90 0.34
N VAL A 205 4.62 2.59 -0.79
CA VAL A 205 4.45 4.04 -0.89
C VAL A 205 2.99 4.45 -0.62
N ALA A 206 2.01 3.71 -1.12
CA ALA A 206 0.59 3.99 -0.88
C ALA A 206 0.18 3.72 0.58
N ALA A 207 0.86 2.81 1.28
CA ALA A 207 0.64 2.56 2.70
C ALA A 207 1.19 3.68 3.60
N LEU A 208 2.09 4.54 3.11
CA LEU A 208 2.74 5.58 3.91
C LEU A 208 1.77 6.49 4.65
N ASP A 209 0.71 6.95 3.98
CA ASP A 209 -0.25 7.86 4.61
C ASP A 209 -0.95 7.18 5.80
N GLN A 210 -1.37 5.92 5.65
CA GLN A 210 -2.01 5.16 6.73
C GLN A 210 -1.04 4.90 7.90
N LEU A 211 0.23 4.61 7.59
CA LEU A 211 1.26 4.34 8.60
C LEU A 211 1.67 5.62 9.34
N ARG A 212 1.72 6.76 8.64
CA ARG A 212 1.96 8.07 9.26
C ARG A 212 0.85 8.42 10.24
N ASP A 213 -0.41 8.22 9.85
CA ASP A 213 -1.55 8.49 10.72
C ASP A 213 -1.60 7.57 11.94
N PHE A 214 -1.10 6.33 11.81
CA PHE A 214 -0.93 5.41 12.92
C PHE A 214 0.19 5.82 13.90
N GLY A 215 1.20 6.55 13.43
CA GLY A 215 2.33 7.01 14.26
C GLY A 215 3.33 5.91 14.63
N GLY A 216 3.47 4.88 13.79
CA GLY A 216 4.38 3.74 14.03
C GLY A 216 4.96 3.16 12.74
N ARG A 217 5.56 1.98 12.82
CA ARG A 217 6.01 1.24 11.63
C ARG A 217 4.90 0.38 11.07
N GLY A 218 5.05 0.04 9.80
CA GLY A 218 4.10 -0.77 9.06
C GLY A 218 4.61 -2.15 8.72
N ILE A 219 3.66 -3.06 8.58
CA ILE A 219 3.82 -4.32 7.87
C ILE A 219 2.87 -4.25 6.70
N VAL A 220 3.39 -4.39 5.49
CA VAL A 220 2.61 -4.46 4.26
C VAL A 220 2.73 -5.87 3.72
N LEU A 221 1.60 -6.56 3.61
CA LEU A 221 1.49 -7.86 2.96
C LEU A 221 0.82 -7.67 1.61
N ILE A 222 1.36 -8.31 0.58
CA ILE A 222 0.72 -8.39 -0.74
C ILE A 222 0.68 -9.85 -1.12
N ASP A 223 -0.52 -10.42 -1.25
CA ASP A 223 -0.77 -11.72 -1.86
C ASP A 223 -1.26 -11.52 -3.29
N ALA A 224 -0.68 -12.26 -4.22
CA ALA A 224 -1.01 -12.19 -5.63
C ALA A 224 -0.97 -13.57 -6.29
N VAL A 225 -2.04 -13.89 -7.00
CA VAL A 225 -2.16 -15.09 -7.84
C VAL A 225 -2.47 -14.68 -9.28
N LYS A 226 -1.73 -15.25 -10.23
CA LYS A 226 -1.98 -15.04 -11.67
C LYS A 226 -3.29 -15.72 -12.08
N GLN A 227 -4.11 -14.99 -12.84
CA GLN A 227 -5.36 -15.49 -13.43
C GLN A 227 -5.13 -16.22 -14.74
#